data_AF-A0A022PEJ1-F1
#
_entry.id   AF-A0A022PEJ1-F1
#
_cell.length_a   1.000
_cell.length_b   1.000
_cell.length_c   1.000
_cell.angle_alpha   90.00
_cell.angle_beta   90.00
_cell.angle_gamma   90.00
#
_symmetry.space_group_name_H-M   'P 1'
#
loop_
_entity.id
_entity.type
_entity.pdbx_description
1 polymer ?
#
loop_
_entity_poly.entity_id
_entity_poly.type
_entity_poly.pdbx_seq_one_letter_code
_entity_poly.pdbx_strand_id
1 'polypeptide(L)'
;ANNKLRMDDERGREHIKLSTEYGGKSQLNLGHLVDSQRPHPDKRGEGFELRTDDWGAIRAGKGLFISADKQTRAGGEVLAMGEALSRLNAASEQMQAISTDAKTANGSAADINAQLALLRQDIEQLKSAVVLMSAPQGISLTSGKHLQLAATENFIANAGKHADIGVVKNFFVGVGQAFSLFVRKLGIKLVANQGAVSVQAQNGLMELLARNAINITSTEDEIHITAKKKITINAGGSYITLDPYKIEQGTAGDYLIKCASFDRKGAAGQKTELATLPVKAEDPPERWLFS
;
A
#
# COMPACT_ATOMS: atom_id res chain seq x y z
N ALA A 1 -5.47 40.47 -34.47
CA ALA A 1 -5.68 39.13 -33.87
C ALA A 1 -5.02 38.10 -34.77
N ASN A 2 -4.31 37.10 -34.22
CA ASN A 2 -3.53 36.11 -34.98
C ASN A 2 -4.08 34.68 -34.80
N ASN A 3 -5.41 34.53 -34.83
CA ASN A 3 -6.05 33.22 -34.80
C ASN A 3 -5.77 32.49 -36.11
N LYS A 4 -5.40 31.21 -36.03
CA LYS A 4 -4.93 30.42 -37.18
C LYS A 4 -5.52 29.03 -37.17
N LEU A 5 -6.00 28.61 -38.34
CA LEU A 5 -6.10 27.21 -38.75
C LEU A 5 -5.12 27.04 -39.91
N ARG A 6 -4.06 26.24 -39.72
CA ARG A 6 -3.04 25.97 -40.73
C ARG A 6 -3.01 24.47 -41.01
N MET A 7 -3.11 24.10 -42.28
CA MET A 7 -2.88 22.75 -42.79
C MET A 7 -1.65 22.81 -43.68
N ASP A 8 -0.76 21.84 -43.53
CA ASP A 8 0.44 21.69 -44.34
C ASP A 8 0.45 20.29 -44.93
N ASP A 9 0.60 20.23 -46.25
CA ASP A 9 0.44 19.02 -47.06
C ASP A 9 1.79 18.51 -47.62
N GLU A 10 2.92 19.02 -47.12
CA GLU A 10 4.24 18.47 -47.46
C GLU A 10 4.26 16.97 -47.14
N ARG A 11 4.47 16.13 -48.17
CA ARG A 11 4.33 14.67 -48.05
C ARG A 11 5.33 14.10 -47.04
N GLY A 12 4.83 13.35 -46.07
CA GLY A 12 5.62 12.80 -44.97
C GLY A 12 5.94 13.80 -43.86
N ARG A 13 5.43 15.03 -43.95
CA ARG A 13 5.54 16.10 -42.95
C ARG A 13 4.21 16.84 -42.76
N GLU A 14 3.10 16.15 -42.98
CA GLU A 14 1.77 16.74 -42.89
C GLU A 14 1.45 17.17 -41.45
N HIS A 15 0.84 18.35 -41.29
CA HIS A 15 0.36 18.80 -39.98
C HIS A 15 -0.89 19.68 -40.05
N ILE A 16 -1.64 19.68 -38.95
CA ILE A 16 -2.74 20.61 -38.69
C ILE A 16 -2.43 21.40 -37.42
N LYS A 17 -2.61 22.71 -37.47
CA LYS A 17 -2.45 23.62 -36.34
C LYS A 17 -3.67 24.51 -36.17
N LEU A 18 -4.30 24.44 -35.00
CA LEU A 18 -5.33 25.37 -34.53
C LEU A 18 -4.73 26.20 -33.39
N SER A 19 -4.69 27.52 -33.53
CA SER A 19 -3.98 28.41 -32.60
C SER A 19 -4.73 29.72 -32.36
N THR A 20 -4.71 30.20 -31.12
CA THR A 20 -4.90 31.60 -30.74
C THR A 20 -3.62 32.12 -30.09
N GLU A 21 -3.45 33.44 -29.92
CA GLU A 21 -2.34 34.03 -29.13
C GLU A 21 -2.68 34.09 -27.63
N TYR A 22 -3.97 34.08 -27.28
CA TYR A 22 -4.43 34.16 -25.91
C TYR A 22 -3.95 32.95 -25.09
N GLY A 23 -3.57 33.18 -23.83
CA GLY A 23 -3.01 32.16 -22.94
C GLY A 23 -1.67 31.62 -23.44
N GLY A 24 -0.78 32.53 -23.88
CA GLY A 24 0.59 32.18 -24.27
C GLY A 24 0.70 31.28 -25.51
N LYS A 25 -0.21 31.46 -26.48
CA LYS A 25 -0.53 30.62 -27.65
C LYS A 25 -1.21 29.27 -27.36
N SER A 26 -2.45 29.31 -26.90
CA SER A 26 -3.28 28.10 -26.76
C SER A 26 -3.48 27.40 -28.12
N GLN A 27 -3.11 26.12 -28.20
CA GLN A 27 -2.96 25.38 -29.47
C GLN A 27 -3.39 23.91 -29.38
N LEU A 28 -3.98 23.43 -30.46
CA LEU A 28 -4.02 22.01 -30.84
C LEU A 28 -3.16 21.83 -32.10
N ASN A 29 -2.14 20.99 -32.01
CA ASN A 29 -1.25 20.67 -33.13
C ASN A 29 -1.26 19.16 -33.37
N LEU A 30 -1.37 18.71 -34.63
CA LEU A 30 -1.48 17.31 -35.05
C LEU A 30 -0.47 17.01 -36.18
N GLY A 31 0.18 15.85 -36.16
CA GLY A 31 1.10 15.39 -37.21
C GLY A 31 2.55 15.76 -36.95
N HIS A 32 3.22 16.33 -37.97
CA HIS A 32 4.60 16.79 -37.90
C HIS A 32 4.69 18.20 -37.27
N LEU A 33 4.99 18.25 -35.96
CA LEU A 33 4.95 19.51 -35.21
C LEU A 33 6.20 20.34 -35.53
N VAL A 34 6.02 21.59 -35.97
CA VAL A 34 7.12 22.50 -36.33
C VAL A 34 7.15 23.76 -35.46
N ASP A 35 8.33 24.36 -35.30
CA ASP A 35 8.49 25.63 -34.59
C ASP A 35 8.12 26.87 -35.45
N SER A 36 8.49 28.08 -34.99
CA SER A 36 8.21 29.34 -35.69
C SER A 36 9.34 29.84 -36.58
N GLN A 37 10.46 29.13 -36.70
CA GLN A 37 11.61 29.55 -37.51
C GLN A 37 11.29 29.45 -39.02
N ARG A 38 11.97 30.27 -39.83
CA ARG A 38 11.85 30.32 -41.31
C ARG A 38 13.25 30.37 -41.92
N PRO A 39 13.51 29.79 -43.11
CA PRO A 39 12.57 29.16 -44.05
C PRO A 39 12.30 27.66 -43.81
N HIS A 40 12.88 27.04 -42.79
CA HIS A 40 12.67 25.64 -42.44
C HIS A 40 12.46 25.51 -40.93
N PRO A 41 11.21 25.44 -40.44
CA PRO A 41 11.00 25.29 -39.01
C PRO A 41 11.48 23.90 -38.59
N ASP A 42 12.37 23.84 -37.60
CA ASP A 42 12.84 22.58 -37.08
C ASP A 42 11.67 21.80 -36.49
N LYS A 43 11.70 20.48 -36.69
CA LYS A 43 10.73 19.57 -36.10
C LYS A 43 10.82 19.66 -34.58
N ARG A 44 9.77 20.14 -33.93
CA ARG A 44 9.65 20.18 -32.47
C ARG A 44 9.06 18.90 -31.87
N GLY A 45 8.37 18.09 -32.69
CA GLY A 45 7.76 16.84 -32.22
C GLY A 45 6.92 16.11 -33.27
N GLU A 46 6.28 15.02 -32.86
CA GLU A 46 5.36 14.20 -33.65
C GLU A 46 4.16 13.77 -32.82
N GLY A 47 3.02 13.56 -33.47
CA GLY A 47 1.80 13.06 -32.84
C GLY A 47 0.79 14.17 -32.62
N PHE A 48 0.35 14.38 -31.39
CA PHE A 48 -0.53 15.49 -31.05
C PHE A 48 0.02 16.26 -29.86
N GLU A 49 -0.26 17.57 -29.84
CA GLU A 49 -0.03 18.42 -28.69
C GLU A 49 -1.28 19.28 -28.45
N LEU A 50 -1.77 19.23 -27.21
CA LEU A 50 -2.69 20.22 -26.67
C LEU A 50 -1.93 21.04 -25.63
N ARG A 51 -1.76 22.35 -25.86
CA ARG A 51 -1.01 23.23 -24.95
C ARG A 51 -1.67 24.58 -24.74
N THR A 52 -1.40 25.17 -23.57
CA THR A 52 -1.72 26.54 -23.19
C THR A 52 -0.83 26.93 -22.00
N ASP A 53 -0.55 28.22 -21.83
CA ASP A 53 0.12 28.74 -20.64
C ASP A 53 -0.89 29.04 -19.50
N ASP A 54 -2.20 29.02 -19.83
CA ASP A 54 -3.30 29.17 -18.87
C ASP A 54 -3.77 27.77 -18.38
N TRP A 55 -5.03 27.64 -17.95
CA TRP A 55 -5.60 26.38 -17.48
C TRP A 55 -5.96 25.42 -18.61
N GLY A 56 -5.60 24.15 -18.44
CA GLY A 56 -6.12 23.05 -19.25
C GLY A 56 -7.19 22.26 -18.51
N ALA A 57 -8.27 21.89 -19.19
CA ALA A 57 -9.29 21.00 -18.65
C ALA A 57 -9.71 19.96 -19.71
N ILE A 58 -9.64 18.68 -19.35
CA ILE A 58 -10.22 17.57 -20.12
C ILE A 58 -11.39 17.05 -19.29
N ARG A 59 -12.61 17.21 -19.79
CA ARG A 59 -13.83 16.81 -19.08
C ARG A 59 -14.67 15.90 -19.97
N ALA A 60 -14.88 14.67 -19.50
CA ALA A 60 -15.72 13.69 -20.17
C ALA A 60 -16.71 13.09 -19.16
N GLY A 61 -17.98 13.47 -19.26
CA GLY A 61 -19.01 13.09 -18.28
C GLY A 61 -19.37 11.60 -18.27
N LYS A 62 -18.95 10.85 -19.31
CA LYS A 62 -19.06 9.39 -19.41
C LYS A 62 -17.75 8.65 -19.05
N GLY A 63 -16.74 9.38 -18.55
CA GLY A 63 -15.41 8.81 -18.26
C GLY A 63 -14.35 9.15 -19.30
N LEU A 64 -13.09 8.90 -18.96
CA LEU A 64 -11.91 9.22 -19.76
C LEU A 64 -10.97 8.01 -19.85
N PHE A 65 -10.63 7.59 -21.07
CA PHE A 65 -9.61 6.57 -21.32
C PHE A 65 -8.34 7.21 -21.87
N ILE A 66 -7.23 7.09 -21.15
CA ILE A 66 -5.90 7.58 -21.56
C ILE A 66 -5.02 6.36 -21.76
N SER A 67 -4.56 6.12 -22.98
CA SER A 67 -3.81 4.91 -23.31
C SER A 67 -2.58 5.19 -24.17
N ALA A 68 -1.49 4.50 -23.85
CA ALA A 68 -0.31 4.36 -24.71
C ALA A 68 -0.30 3.01 -25.48
N ASP A 69 -1.41 2.27 -25.46
CA ASP A 69 -1.61 1.05 -26.25
C ASP A 69 -1.88 1.47 -27.71
N LYS A 70 -1.07 0.93 -28.63
CA LYS A 70 -1.11 1.33 -30.04
C LYS A 70 -2.37 0.80 -30.73
N GLN A 71 -3.16 1.69 -31.32
CA GLN A 71 -4.24 1.33 -32.24
C GLN A 71 -3.88 1.74 -33.68
N THR A 72 -3.49 0.77 -34.49
CA THR A 72 -3.01 1.04 -35.86
C THR A 72 -4.13 1.61 -36.73
N ARG A 73 -3.87 2.77 -37.34
CA ARG A 73 -4.78 3.46 -38.28
C ARG A 73 -6.19 3.69 -37.75
N ALA A 74 -6.35 3.84 -36.42
CA ALA A 74 -7.65 3.96 -35.77
C ALA A 74 -8.65 2.86 -36.20
N GLY A 75 -8.14 1.65 -36.50
CA GLY A 75 -8.94 0.57 -37.09
C GLY A 75 -9.85 -0.20 -36.11
N GLY A 76 -10.04 0.31 -34.90
CA GLY A 76 -10.88 -0.29 -33.87
C GLY A 76 -11.72 0.76 -33.15
N GLU A 77 -12.48 0.33 -32.15
CA GLU A 77 -13.31 1.22 -31.33
C GLU A 77 -12.48 2.26 -30.59
N VAL A 78 -13.05 3.46 -30.38
CA VAL A 78 -12.42 4.55 -29.61
C VAL A 78 -12.04 4.08 -28.19
N LEU A 79 -12.82 3.17 -27.61
CA LEU A 79 -12.62 2.60 -26.27
C LEU A 79 -12.07 1.17 -26.31
N ALA A 80 -11.27 0.82 -27.33
CA ALA A 80 -10.60 -0.49 -27.39
C ALA A 80 -9.59 -0.64 -26.24
N MET A 81 -10.04 -1.16 -25.10
CA MET A 81 -9.30 -1.23 -23.83
C MET A 81 -8.94 -2.66 -23.40
N GLY A 82 -8.95 -3.63 -24.31
CA GLY A 82 -8.74 -5.06 -24.00
C GLY A 82 -7.45 -5.34 -23.23
N GLU A 83 -6.34 -4.70 -23.61
CA GLU A 83 -5.05 -4.82 -22.91
C GLU A 83 -5.11 -4.31 -21.46
N ALA A 84 -5.78 -3.18 -21.25
CA ALA A 84 -5.95 -2.60 -19.92
C ALA A 84 -6.80 -3.50 -19.02
N LEU A 85 -7.92 -4.01 -19.55
CA LEU A 85 -8.80 -4.93 -18.82
C LEU A 85 -8.11 -6.26 -18.53
N SER A 86 -7.30 -6.80 -19.45
CA SER A 86 -6.51 -8.01 -19.23
C SER A 86 -5.55 -7.85 -18.06
N ARG A 87 -4.82 -6.72 -17.98
CA ARG A 87 -3.91 -6.42 -16.86
C ARG A 87 -4.64 -6.30 -15.53
N LEU A 88 -5.80 -5.64 -15.49
CA LEU A 88 -6.61 -5.50 -14.28
C LEU A 88 -7.21 -6.84 -13.82
N ASN A 89 -7.65 -7.69 -14.74
CA ASN A 89 -8.10 -9.05 -14.43
C ASN A 89 -6.97 -9.90 -13.85
N ALA A 90 -5.80 -9.93 -14.49
CA ALA A 90 -4.64 -10.69 -14.00
C ALA A 90 -4.21 -10.24 -12.60
N ALA A 91 -4.20 -8.93 -12.34
CA ALA A 91 -3.93 -8.39 -11.00
C ALA A 91 -4.98 -8.84 -9.96
N SER A 92 -6.25 -8.90 -10.35
CA SER A 92 -7.34 -9.33 -9.47
C SER A 92 -7.25 -10.83 -9.15
N GLU A 93 -6.90 -11.67 -10.14
CA GLU A 93 -6.68 -13.11 -9.95
C GLU A 93 -5.51 -13.40 -9.00
N GLN A 94 -4.39 -12.67 -9.16
CA GLN A 94 -3.24 -12.79 -8.27
C GLN A 94 -3.61 -12.42 -6.83
N MET A 95 -4.33 -11.31 -6.64
CA MET A 95 -4.75 -10.87 -5.32
C MET A 95 -5.80 -11.81 -4.71
N GLN A 96 -6.67 -12.41 -5.52
CA GLN A 96 -7.60 -13.45 -5.06
C GLN A 96 -6.88 -14.67 -4.50
N ALA A 97 -5.82 -15.14 -5.16
CA ALA A 97 -5.04 -16.27 -4.66
C ALA A 97 -4.38 -15.95 -3.30
N ILE A 98 -3.79 -14.75 -3.16
CA ILE A 98 -3.18 -14.30 -1.90
C ILE A 98 -4.24 -14.14 -0.80
N SER A 99 -5.40 -13.57 -1.12
CA SER A 99 -6.52 -13.38 -0.18
C SER A 99 -7.07 -14.73 0.31
N THR A 100 -7.18 -15.72 -0.57
CA THR A 100 -7.58 -17.09 -0.19
C THR A 100 -6.55 -17.73 0.74
N ASP A 101 -5.25 -17.66 0.41
CA ASP A 101 -4.19 -18.18 1.26
C ASP A 101 -4.18 -17.49 2.65
N ALA A 102 -4.42 -16.18 2.70
CA ALA A 102 -4.54 -15.43 3.94
C ALA A 102 -5.71 -15.93 4.79
N LYS A 103 -6.90 -16.15 4.20
CA LYS A 103 -8.06 -16.74 4.90
C LYS A 103 -7.73 -18.11 5.48
N THR A 104 -7.09 -18.99 4.70
CA THR A 104 -6.69 -20.34 5.17
C THR A 104 -5.70 -20.28 6.34
N ALA A 105 -4.91 -19.20 6.44
CA ALA A 105 -3.98 -18.94 7.53
C ALA A 105 -4.59 -18.15 8.71
N ASN A 106 -5.92 -18.03 8.80
CA ASN A 106 -6.64 -17.22 9.78
C ASN A 106 -6.31 -15.71 9.73
N GLY A 107 -5.84 -15.22 8.58
CA GLY A 107 -5.66 -13.79 8.30
C GLY A 107 -6.92 -13.13 7.75
N SER A 108 -6.92 -11.80 7.71
CA SER A 108 -7.99 -11.04 7.07
C SER A 108 -7.87 -11.14 5.55
N ALA A 109 -9.01 -11.17 4.87
CA ALA A 109 -9.05 -11.17 3.42
C ALA A 109 -9.12 -9.74 2.88
N ALA A 110 -8.50 -9.53 1.72
CA ALA A 110 -8.73 -8.33 0.92
C ALA A 110 -10.13 -8.36 0.30
N ASP A 111 -10.74 -7.20 0.12
CA ASP A 111 -12.02 -7.04 -0.57
C ASP A 111 -11.84 -7.09 -2.10
N ILE A 112 -11.67 -8.30 -2.61
CA ILE A 112 -11.53 -8.55 -4.05
C ILE A 112 -12.84 -8.25 -4.79
N ASN A 113 -13.98 -8.37 -4.11
CA ASN A 113 -15.28 -8.15 -4.72
C ASN A 113 -15.46 -6.68 -5.11
N ALA A 114 -15.05 -5.74 -4.25
CA ALA A 114 -15.05 -4.32 -4.60
C ALA A 114 -14.14 -4.02 -5.81
N GLN A 115 -12.96 -4.64 -5.89
CA GLN A 115 -12.06 -4.48 -7.04
C GLN A 115 -12.69 -4.99 -8.35
N LEU A 116 -13.32 -6.18 -8.32
CA LEU A 116 -13.98 -6.76 -9.48
C LEU A 116 -15.25 -6.00 -9.88
N ALA A 117 -15.98 -5.45 -8.90
CA ALA A 117 -17.14 -4.60 -9.14
C ALA A 117 -16.73 -3.33 -9.89
N LEU A 118 -15.72 -2.61 -9.39
CA LEU A 118 -15.16 -1.43 -10.07
C LEU A 118 -14.76 -1.76 -11.52
N LEU A 119 -14.08 -2.88 -11.74
CA LEU A 119 -13.65 -3.29 -13.08
C LEU A 119 -14.82 -3.51 -14.04
N ARG A 120 -15.82 -4.30 -13.62
CA ARG A 120 -16.91 -4.77 -14.50
C ARG A 120 -18.06 -3.77 -14.65
N GLN A 121 -18.37 -3.05 -13.57
CA GLN A 121 -19.52 -2.15 -13.50
C GLN A 121 -19.18 -0.74 -13.95
N ASP A 122 -17.93 -0.29 -13.74
CA ASP A 122 -17.55 1.11 -13.99
C ASP A 122 -16.49 1.26 -15.08
N ILE A 123 -15.37 0.51 -14.99
CA ILE A 123 -14.21 0.68 -15.89
C ILE A 123 -14.46 0.12 -17.29
N GLU A 124 -15.00 -1.11 -17.39
CA GLU A 124 -15.27 -1.75 -18.67
C GLU A 124 -16.17 -0.86 -19.53
N GLN A 125 -15.67 -0.46 -20.70
CA GLN A 125 -16.35 0.45 -21.63
C GLN A 125 -16.72 1.82 -21.02
N LEU A 126 -16.10 2.21 -19.90
CA LEU A 126 -16.44 3.43 -19.16
C LEU A 126 -17.95 3.52 -18.89
N LYS A 127 -18.56 2.46 -18.38
CA LYS A 127 -19.98 2.41 -18.00
C LYS A 127 -20.35 3.49 -16.98
N SER A 128 -19.36 3.95 -16.19
CA SER A 128 -19.48 5.05 -15.22
C SER A 128 -18.45 6.16 -15.50
N ALA A 129 -18.59 7.30 -14.82
CA ALA A 129 -17.70 8.45 -14.95
C ALA A 129 -16.32 8.22 -14.26
N VAL A 130 -15.52 7.33 -14.83
CA VAL A 130 -14.18 6.94 -14.32
C VAL A 130 -13.05 7.37 -15.25
N VAL A 131 -11.83 7.39 -14.73
CA VAL A 131 -10.62 7.57 -15.53
C VAL A 131 -9.84 6.26 -15.54
N LEU A 132 -9.57 5.73 -16.73
CA LEU A 132 -8.67 4.58 -16.92
C LEU A 132 -7.40 5.06 -17.61
N MET A 133 -6.25 4.82 -16.97
CA MET A 133 -4.93 5.08 -17.56
C MET A 133 -4.21 3.75 -17.81
N SER A 134 -3.76 3.51 -19.04
CA SER A 134 -3.05 2.28 -19.42
C SER A 134 -1.80 2.59 -20.23
N ALA A 135 -0.71 1.88 -19.95
CA ALA A 135 0.49 1.91 -20.76
C ALA A 135 1.23 0.57 -20.72
N PRO A 136 1.64 0.01 -21.87
CA PRO A 136 2.26 -1.31 -21.91
C PRO A 136 3.69 -1.34 -21.33
N GLN A 137 4.35 -0.19 -21.29
CA GLN A 137 5.76 -0.04 -20.88
C GLN A 137 5.95 0.77 -19.58
N GLY A 138 4.85 1.04 -18.86
CA GLY A 138 4.89 1.69 -17.53
C GLY A 138 4.23 3.07 -17.48
N ILE A 139 3.92 3.49 -16.25
CA ILE A 139 3.35 4.79 -15.90
C ILE A 139 4.19 5.36 -14.75
N SER A 140 4.53 6.64 -14.82
CA SER A 140 5.22 7.36 -13.74
C SER A 140 4.44 8.61 -13.36
N LEU A 141 4.30 8.84 -12.06
CA LEU A 141 3.69 10.03 -11.48
C LEU A 141 4.74 10.72 -10.62
N THR A 142 5.05 11.99 -10.91
CA THR A 142 6.08 12.75 -10.21
C THR A 142 5.54 14.12 -9.81
N SER A 143 6.06 14.70 -8.73
CA SER A 143 5.72 16.04 -8.26
C SER A 143 6.95 16.72 -7.67
N GLY A 144 7.13 18.01 -7.94
CA GLY A 144 8.16 18.82 -7.28
C GLY A 144 7.80 19.18 -5.83
N LYS A 145 6.59 18.86 -5.37
CA LYS A 145 6.11 19.09 -3.99
C LYS A 145 5.40 17.84 -3.46
N HIS A 146 4.07 17.89 -3.35
CA HIS A 146 3.26 16.80 -2.79
C HIS A 146 2.67 15.95 -3.92
N LEU A 147 2.57 14.64 -3.67
CA LEU A 147 1.71 13.72 -4.42
C LEU A 147 0.66 13.20 -3.43
N GLN A 148 -0.62 13.46 -3.70
CA GLN A 148 -1.72 13.02 -2.86
C GLN A 148 -2.62 12.07 -3.66
N LEU A 149 -2.85 10.87 -3.11
CA LEU A 149 -3.80 9.90 -3.63
C LEU A 149 -4.85 9.69 -2.54
N ALA A 150 -6.12 9.88 -2.88
CA ALA A 150 -7.22 9.76 -1.93
C ALA A 150 -8.40 9.07 -2.61
N ALA A 151 -9.04 8.16 -1.90
CA ALA A 151 -10.27 7.49 -2.29
C ALA A 151 -11.21 7.44 -1.08
N THR A 152 -12.50 7.67 -1.29
CA THR A 152 -13.51 7.60 -0.21
C THR A 152 -13.82 6.16 0.19
N GLU A 153 -13.80 5.27 -0.80
CA GLU A 153 -14.04 3.83 -0.61
C GLU A 153 -12.68 3.12 -0.43
N ASN A 154 -12.14 2.53 -1.50
CA ASN A 154 -10.97 1.66 -1.42
C ASN A 154 -9.73 2.27 -2.10
N PHE A 155 -8.59 2.19 -1.43
CA PHE A 155 -7.27 2.35 -2.05
C PHE A 155 -6.69 0.97 -2.37
N ILE A 156 -6.53 0.66 -3.66
CA ILE A 156 -6.11 -0.66 -4.15
C ILE A 156 -4.78 -0.50 -4.89
N ALA A 157 -3.75 -1.25 -4.47
CA ALA A 157 -2.45 -1.28 -5.11
C ALA A 157 -1.99 -2.73 -5.32
N ASN A 158 -1.77 -3.12 -6.57
CA ASN A 158 -1.37 -4.47 -6.95
C ASN A 158 -0.04 -4.43 -7.72
N ALA A 159 0.85 -5.38 -7.43
CA ALA A 159 2.10 -5.55 -8.15
C ALA A 159 2.37 -7.03 -8.40
N GLY A 160 2.63 -7.41 -9.66
CA GLY A 160 2.91 -8.80 -10.03
C GLY A 160 4.32 -9.29 -9.68
N LYS A 161 5.20 -8.39 -9.19
CA LYS A 161 6.57 -8.72 -8.78
C LYS A 161 6.87 -8.15 -7.38
N HIS A 162 7.30 -6.89 -7.31
CA HIS A 162 7.70 -6.23 -6.07
C HIS A 162 6.93 -4.92 -5.92
N ALA A 163 6.68 -4.53 -4.67
CA ALA A 163 6.21 -3.20 -4.30
C ALA A 163 7.23 -2.62 -3.32
N ASP A 164 7.95 -1.60 -3.78
CA ASP A 164 8.98 -0.91 -2.99
C ASP A 164 8.44 0.46 -2.54
N ILE A 165 8.41 0.68 -1.23
CA ILE A 165 7.96 1.94 -0.63
C ILE A 165 9.15 2.54 0.13
N GLY A 166 9.75 3.59 -0.43
CA GLY A 166 10.89 4.30 0.17
C GLY A 166 10.46 5.63 0.79
N VAL A 167 10.82 5.86 2.06
CA VAL A 167 10.56 7.12 2.77
C VAL A 167 11.82 7.56 3.50
N VAL A 168 12.28 8.80 3.26
CA VAL A 168 13.54 9.32 3.83
C VAL A 168 13.41 9.74 5.29
N LYS A 169 12.22 10.22 5.67
CA LYS A 169 11.94 10.67 7.04
C LYS A 169 11.04 9.66 7.74
N ASN A 170 9.75 9.97 7.85
CA ASN A 170 8.81 9.18 8.65
C ASN A 170 7.82 8.45 7.75
N PHE A 171 7.70 7.14 7.92
CA PHE A 171 6.63 6.35 7.34
C PHE A 171 5.56 6.08 8.41
N PHE A 172 4.34 6.54 8.16
CA PHE A 172 3.19 6.36 9.04
C PHE A 172 2.09 5.59 8.33
N VAL A 173 1.56 4.57 9.00
CA VAL A 173 0.41 3.79 8.56
C VAL A 173 -0.62 3.83 9.68
N GLY A 174 -1.71 4.57 9.47
CA GLY A 174 -2.85 4.62 10.38
C GLY A 174 -4.01 3.81 9.80
N VAL A 175 -4.60 2.94 10.61
CA VAL A 175 -5.73 2.10 10.21
C VAL A 175 -6.83 2.23 11.25
N GLY A 176 -8.07 2.43 10.80
CA GLY A 176 -9.23 2.63 11.67
C GLY A 176 -9.72 1.35 12.36
N GLN A 177 -9.68 0.22 11.66
CA GLN A 177 -10.26 -1.04 12.15
C GLN A 177 -9.21 -2.13 12.40
N ALA A 178 -8.58 -2.64 11.33
CA ALA A 178 -7.69 -3.79 11.41
C ALA A 178 -6.48 -3.66 10.49
N PHE A 179 -5.28 -3.81 11.04
CA PHE A 179 -4.04 -3.95 10.27
C PHE A 179 -3.70 -5.44 10.12
N SER A 180 -3.74 -5.95 8.89
CA SER A 180 -3.41 -7.34 8.58
C SER A 180 -2.21 -7.41 7.65
N LEU A 181 -1.19 -8.16 8.05
CA LEU A 181 0.02 -8.42 7.26
C LEU A 181 0.19 -9.92 7.05
N PHE A 182 0.17 -10.34 5.79
CA PHE A 182 0.27 -11.75 5.41
C PHE A 182 1.43 -11.97 4.44
N VAL A 183 2.25 -12.99 4.69
CA VAL A 183 3.34 -13.43 3.81
C VAL A 183 3.26 -14.93 3.60
N ARG A 184 3.12 -15.36 2.34
CA ARG A 184 2.91 -16.77 1.99
C ARG A 184 4.16 -17.66 2.15
N LYS A 185 5.34 -17.15 1.80
CA LYS A 185 6.54 -18.00 1.58
C LYS A 185 7.77 -17.63 2.42
N LEU A 186 8.29 -16.41 2.28
CA LEU A 186 9.63 -16.05 2.79
C LEU A 186 9.65 -15.43 4.20
N GLY A 187 8.48 -15.31 4.84
CA GLY A 187 8.35 -14.78 6.20
C GLY A 187 8.44 -13.24 6.30
N ILE A 188 8.42 -12.74 7.53
CA ILE A 188 8.43 -11.31 7.87
C ILE A 188 9.74 -11.00 8.60
N LYS A 189 10.39 -9.89 8.22
CA LYS A 189 11.58 -9.36 8.90
C LYS A 189 11.32 -7.90 9.30
N LEU A 190 11.29 -7.64 10.60
CA LEU A 190 11.14 -6.31 11.19
C LEU A 190 12.45 -5.95 11.90
N VAL A 191 13.15 -4.92 11.41
CA VAL A 191 14.47 -4.53 11.93
C VAL A 191 14.53 -3.01 12.09
N ALA A 192 14.94 -2.57 13.28
CA ALA A 192 15.39 -1.20 13.52
C ALA A 192 16.92 -1.22 13.66
N ASN A 193 17.64 -0.47 12.82
CA ASN A 193 19.09 -0.34 12.93
C ASN A 193 19.50 0.48 14.17
N GLN A 194 18.67 1.46 14.51
CA GLN A 194 18.83 2.31 15.69
C GLN A 194 17.45 2.61 16.27
N GLY A 195 17.42 2.97 17.55
CA GLY A 195 16.19 3.25 18.28
C GLY A 195 15.47 1.98 18.75
N ALA A 196 14.50 2.17 19.64
CA ALA A 196 13.75 1.08 20.24
C ALA A 196 12.65 0.56 19.32
N VAL A 197 12.38 -0.74 19.40
CA VAL A 197 11.17 -1.35 18.82
C VAL A 197 10.16 -1.56 19.94
N SER A 198 8.97 -1.00 19.78
CA SER A 198 7.86 -1.18 20.72
C SER A 198 6.68 -1.86 20.01
N VAL A 199 6.16 -2.94 20.60
CA VAL A 199 4.94 -3.61 20.17
C VAL A 199 4.00 -3.67 21.36
N GLN A 200 2.74 -3.25 21.18
CA GLN A 200 1.77 -3.14 22.27
C GLN A 200 0.38 -3.56 21.82
N ALA A 201 -0.33 -4.29 22.68
CA ALA A 201 -1.78 -4.48 22.61
C ALA A 201 -2.38 -3.72 23.81
N GLN A 202 -2.69 -2.43 23.64
CA GLN A 202 -3.02 -1.55 24.76
C GLN A 202 -4.35 -1.90 25.44
N ASN A 203 -5.30 -2.44 24.68
CA ASN A 203 -6.64 -2.79 25.15
C ASN A 203 -7.08 -4.17 24.62
N GLY A 204 -6.11 -5.05 24.31
CA GLY A 204 -6.37 -6.34 23.68
C GLY A 204 -5.33 -7.39 24.04
N LEU A 205 -5.50 -8.59 23.49
CA LEU A 205 -4.57 -9.70 23.65
C LEU A 205 -3.35 -9.52 22.74
N MET A 206 -2.16 -9.86 23.25
CA MET A 206 -0.95 -10.04 22.45
C MET A 206 -0.60 -11.52 22.42
N GLU A 207 -0.47 -12.08 21.21
CA GLU A 207 -0.10 -13.49 20.99
C GLU A 207 1.13 -13.60 20.11
N LEU A 208 2.03 -14.51 20.48
CA LEU A 208 3.20 -14.91 19.71
C LEU A 208 3.18 -16.43 19.59
N LEU A 209 2.97 -16.93 18.37
CA LEU A 209 2.85 -18.36 18.09
C LEU A 209 3.84 -18.76 17.00
N ALA A 210 4.59 -19.83 17.24
CA ALA A 210 5.47 -20.44 16.25
C ALA A 210 5.29 -21.96 16.28
N ARG A 211 5.27 -22.59 15.10
CA ARG A 211 5.28 -24.07 14.98
C ARG A 211 6.61 -24.66 15.47
N ASN A 212 7.69 -23.91 15.28
CA ASN A 212 9.05 -24.29 15.68
C ASN A 212 9.41 -23.55 16.97
N ALA A 213 10.67 -23.11 17.09
CA ALA A 213 11.14 -22.38 18.26
C ALA A 213 10.70 -20.90 18.28
N ILE A 214 10.53 -20.37 19.49
CA ILE A 214 10.54 -18.93 19.78
C ILE A 214 11.84 -18.65 20.55
N ASN A 215 12.69 -17.77 20.01
CA ASN A 215 13.92 -17.33 20.67
C ASN A 215 13.75 -15.88 21.16
N ILE A 216 13.94 -15.67 22.45
CA ILE A 216 13.96 -14.34 23.09
C ILE A 216 15.36 -14.17 23.68
N THR A 217 16.10 -13.17 23.22
CA THR A 217 17.51 -12.99 23.58
C THR A 217 17.83 -11.51 23.73
N SER A 218 18.40 -11.15 24.88
CA SER A 218 19.14 -9.90 25.06
C SER A 218 20.63 -10.24 25.04
N THR A 219 21.41 -9.58 24.19
CA THR A 219 22.83 -9.91 23.97
C THR A 219 23.76 -9.18 24.94
N GLU A 220 23.33 -8.03 25.44
CA GLU A 220 24.16 -7.13 26.25
C GLU A 220 23.53 -6.79 27.60
N ASP A 221 22.24 -7.10 27.79
CA ASP A 221 21.48 -6.67 28.98
C ASP A 221 20.46 -7.75 29.40
N GLU A 222 19.39 -7.36 30.09
CA GLU A 222 18.42 -8.26 30.71
C GLU A 222 17.15 -8.54 29.89
N ILE A 223 16.41 -9.57 30.31
CA ILE A 223 15.05 -9.88 29.83
C ILE A 223 14.10 -9.71 31.01
N HIS A 224 13.18 -8.76 30.92
CA HIS A 224 12.10 -8.59 31.89
C HIS A 224 10.81 -9.27 31.44
N ILE A 225 10.30 -10.17 32.27
CA ILE A 225 8.97 -10.75 32.13
C ILE A 225 8.19 -10.40 33.38
N THR A 226 7.15 -9.60 33.21
CA THR A 226 6.41 -9.02 34.34
C THR A 226 4.92 -9.15 34.09
N ALA A 227 4.19 -9.64 35.09
CA ALA A 227 2.73 -9.74 35.04
C ALA A 227 2.10 -9.25 36.35
N LYS A 228 0.95 -8.60 36.25
CA LYS A 228 0.17 -8.16 37.42
C LYS A 228 -0.43 -9.33 38.20
N LYS A 229 -0.85 -10.39 37.48
CA LYS A 229 -1.63 -11.50 38.03
C LYS A 229 -0.81 -12.77 38.18
N LYS A 230 -0.26 -13.29 37.08
CA LYS A 230 0.43 -14.59 37.07
C LYS A 230 1.37 -14.70 35.89
N ILE A 231 2.53 -15.33 36.10
CA ILE A 231 3.41 -15.87 35.05
C ILE A 231 3.30 -17.39 35.10
N THR A 232 3.20 -18.03 33.94
CA THR A 232 3.22 -19.49 33.79
C THR A 232 4.20 -19.87 32.69
N ILE A 233 5.19 -20.70 33.03
CA ILE A 233 6.12 -21.31 32.08
C ILE A 233 5.87 -22.81 32.13
N ASN A 234 5.48 -23.41 31.00
CA ASN A 234 5.15 -24.83 30.93
C ASN A 234 5.87 -25.49 29.75
N ALA A 235 6.42 -26.67 29.97
CA ALA A 235 7.00 -27.52 28.94
C ALA A 235 6.62 -28.99 29.21
N GLY A 236 5.84 -29.59 28.29
CA GLY A 236 5.48 -31.01 28.36
C GLY A 236 4.76 -31.42 29.66
N GLY A 237 4.07 -30.49 30.34
CA GLY A 237 3.40 -30.73 31.62
C GLY A 237 4.23 -30.40 32.85
N SER A 238 5.56 -30.23 32.73
CA SER A 238 6.37 -29.62 33.80
C SER A 238 6.20 -28.10 33.76
N TYR A 239 6.12 -27.44 34.92
CA TYR A 239 5.84 -26.01 34.95
C TYR A 239 6.43 -25.28 36.15
N ILE A 240 6.54 -23.97 35.99
CA ILE A 240 6.75 -22.99 37.05
C ILE A 240 5.68 -21.92 36.93
N THR A 241 5.04 -21.58 38.04
CA THR A 241 4.13 -20.44 38.12
C THR A 241 4.53 -19.46 39.22
N LEU A 242 4.34 -18.17 38.94
CA LEU A 242 4.59 -17.08 39.87
C LEU A 242 3.33 -16.23 39.99
N ASP A 243 2.82 -16.08 41.20
CA ASP A 243 1.71 -15.18 41.55
C ASP A 243 2.08 -14.35 42.81
N PRO A 244 1.26 -13.37 43.24
CA PRO A 244 1.63 -12.50 44.36
C PRO A 244 1.90 -13.20 45.70
N TYR A 245 1.51 -14.46 45.86
CA TYR A 245 1.56 -15.18 47.13
C TYR A 245 2.33 -16.50 47.06
N LYS A 246 2.66 -16.99 45.85
CA LYS A 246 3.23 -18.32 45.66
C LYS A 246 4.14 -18.40 44.43
N ILE A 247 5.24 -19.12 44.63
CA ILE A 247 6.01 -19.74 43.55
C ILE A 247 5.72 -21.24 43.61
N GLU A 248 5.18 -21.80 42.52
CA GLU A 248 4.84 -23.23 42.41
C GLU A 248 5.62 -23.87 41.28
N GLN A 249 6.31 -24.96 41.60
CA GLN A 249 7.08 -25.76 40.64
C GLN A 249 6.53 -27.19 40.68
N GLY A 250 6.14 -27.72 39.52
CA GLY A 250 5.52 -29.03 39.42
C GLY A 250 6.08 -29.84 38.26
N THR A 251 6.35 -31.13 38.50
CA THR A 251 6.73 -32.11 37.48
C THR A 251 6.29 -33.51 37.90
N ALA A 252 6.03 -34.39 36.93
CA ALA A 252 5.73 -35.81 37.18
C ALA A 252 7.00 -36.67 37.29
N GLY A 253 8.16 -36.13 36.89
CA GLY A 253 9.46 -36.81 36.94
C GLY A 253 10.35 -36.27 38.06
N ASP A 254 11.66 -36.43 37.87
CA ASP A 254 12.66 -35.96 38.84
C ASP A 254 12.79 -34.43 38.85
N TYR A 255 12.89 -33.85 40.04
CA TYR A 255 13.26 -32.44 40.23
C TYR A 255 14.74 -32.35 40.62
N LEU A 256 15.60 -32.18 39.62
CA LEU A 256 17.06 -32.16 39.79
C LEU A 256 17.59 -30.74 40.01
N ILE A 257 18.12 -30.47 41.20
CA ILE A 257 18.83 -29.22 41.51
C ILE A 257 20.34 -29.49 41.53
N LYS A 258 21.08 -28.87 40.62
CA LYS A 258 22.55 -28.93 40.60
C LYS A 258 23.10 -27.55 40.95
N CYS A 259 23.63 -27.38 42.17
CA CYS A 259 24.13 -26.10 42.65
C CYS A 259 25.32 -26.27 43.61
N ALA A 260 26.13 -25.21 43.77
CA ALA A 260 27.25 -25.19 44.72
C ALA A 260 26.80 -24.97 46.19
N SER A 261 25.64 -24.35 46.41
CA SER A 261 25.06 -24.08 47.72
C SER A 261 23.53 -24.00 47.60
N PHE A 262 22.82 -24.58 48.58
CA PHE A 262 21.37 -24.51 48.69
C PHE A 262 20.99 -24.22 50.14
N ASP A 263 20.26 -23.12 50.36
CA ASP A 263 19.97 -22.61 51.70
C ASP A 263 18.57 -21.97 51.71
N ARG A 264 17.77 -22.23 52.74
CA ARG A 264 16.41 -21.67 52.85
C ARG A 264 16.45 -20.40 53.70
N LYS A 265 16.28 -19.23 53.08
CA LYS A 265 16.19 -17.93 53.76
C LYS A 265 14.74 -17.53 54.06
N GLY A 266 14.56 -16.46 54.85
CA GLY A 266 13.25 -15.88 55.14
C GLY A 266 12.57 -15.29 53.90
N ALA A 267 11.29 -14.93 54.04
CA ALA A 267 10.51 -14.34 52.95
C ALA A 267 11.08 -12.98 52.51
N ALA A 268 10.97 -12.69 51.21
CA ALA A 268 11.34 -11.42 50.60
C ALA A 268 10.25 -11.01 49.60
N GLY A 269 10.22 -9.73 49.22
CA GLY A 269 9.29 -9.20 48.22
C GLY A 269 9.87 -7.99 47.51
N GLN A 270 9.55 -7.87 46.23
CA GLN A 270 9.91 -6.71 45.39
C GLN A 270 8.63 -6.14 44.79
N LYS A 271 8.43 -4.82 44.95
CA LYS A 271 7.26 -4.15 44.39
C LYS A 271 7.46 -3.99 42.88
N THR A 272 6.53 -4.52 42.11
CA THR A 272 6.52 -4.36 40.65
C THR A 272 5.80 -3.07 40.27
N GLU A 273 6.51 -2.15 39.61
CA GLU A 273 5.89 -1.00 38.95
C GLU A 273 5.56 -1.36 37.50
N LEU A 274 4.28 -1.31 37.14
CA LEU A 274 3.81 -1.59 35.79
C LEU A 274 3.63 -0.28 35.03
N ALA A 275 4.04 -0.24 33.77
CA ALA A 275 3.77 0.88 32.89
C ALA A 275 2.25 1.11 32.77
N THR A 276 1.82 2.37 32.88
CA THR A 276 0.43 2.76 32.65
C THR A 276 0.14 2.77 31.15
N LEU A 277 -0.77 1.91 30.70
CA LEU A 277 -1.26 1.93 29.33
C LEU A 277 -2.21 3.14 29.13
N PRO A 278 -2.23 3.77 27.94
CA PRO A 278 -3.20 4.81 27.62
C PRO A 278 -4.64 4.32 27.78
N VAL A 279 -5.55 5.24 28.16
CA VAL A 279 -6.99 4.95 28.20
C VAL A 279 -7.47 4.62 26.78
N LYS A 280 -8.37 3.65 26.66
CA LYS A 280 -9.03 3.32 25.38
C LYS A 280 -9.61 4.60 24.76
N ALA A 281 -9.22 4.90 23.52
CA ALA A 281 -9.80 6.01 22.78
C ALA A 281 -11.30 5.76 22.50
N GLU A 282 -12.11 6.81 22.57
CA GLU A 282 -13.49 6.78 22.11
C GLU A 282 -13.53 6.79 20.58
N ASP A 283 -14.53 6.13 20.00
CA ASP A 283 -14.76 6.21 18.55
C ASP A 283 -15.06 7.67 18.19
N PRO A 284 -14.49 8.19 17.09
CA PRO A 284 -14.78 9.55 16.67
C PRO A 284 -16.27 9.69 16.32
N PRO A 285 -16.83 10.92 16.38
CA PRO A 285 -18.23 11.17 16.05
C PRO A 285 -18.59 10.62 14.67
N GLU A 286 -19.86 10.19 14.50
CA GLU A 286 -20.49 9.39 13.42
C GLU A 286 -19.99 9.57 11.97
N ARG A 287 -19.31 10.67 11.66
CA ARG A 287 -18.67 10.92 10.37
C ARG A 287 -17.60 9.89 10.01
N TRP A 288 -16.99 9.22 10.99
CA TRP A 288 -15.96 8.19 10.78
C TRP A 288 -16.24 6.97 11.65
N LEU A 289 -17.04 6.01 11.17
CA LEU A 289 -17.28 4.78 11.91
C LEU A 289 -16.07 3.84 11.76
N PHE A 290 -15.36 3.61 12.86
CA PHE A 290 -14.29 2.60 12.95
C PHE A 290 -14.83 1.24 13.44
N SER A 291 -16.14 1.02 13.34
CA SER A 291 -16.85 -0.19 13.75
C SER A 291 -16.99 -1.23 12.65
#